data_AF-A0A1S9CB67-F1
#
_entry.id   AF-A0A1S9CB67-F1
#
_cell.length_a   1.000
_cell.length_b   1.000
_cell.length_c   1.000
_cell.angle_alpha   90.00
_cell.angle_beta   90.00
_cell.angle_gamma   90.00
#
_symmetry.space_group_name_H-M   'P 1'
#
loop_
_entity.id
_entity.type
_entity.pdbx_description
1 polymer ?
#
loop_
_entity_poly.entity_id
_entity_poly.type
_entity_poly.pdbx_seq_one_letter_code
_entity_poly.pdbx_strand_id
1 'polypeptide(L)'
;MAIGHINMLGYTSREVPKSDYVTPINDSSFKIPFNAALDLLKATQDAENISTNMTYDFLTGQNDNIHDLMIAQEKSSTMLSFTMKVQSKIMTAYNEIIKIPV
;
A
#
# COMPACT_ATOMS: atom_id res chain seq x y z
N MET A 1 -23.01 6.85 69.96
CA MET A 1 -21.86 7.53 69.33
C MET A 1 -21.50 6.71 68.09
N ALA A 2 -22.01 7.08 66.93
CA ALA A 2 -21.82 6.36 65.67
C ALA A 2 -20.68 7.06 64.91
N ILE A 3 -19.57 6.35 64.70
CA ILE A 3 -18.45 6.86 63.91
C ILE A 3 -18.66 6.32 62.48
N GLY A 4 -19.19 7.18 61.62
CA GLY A 4 -19.40 6.89 60.20
C GLY A 4 -18.06 6.75 59.48
N HIS A 5 -17.96 5.71 58.65
CA HIS A 5 -16.82 5.51 57.76
C HIS A 5 -16.80 6.64 56.72
N ILE A 6 -15.71 7.40 56.68
CA ILE A 6 -15.51 8.50 55.75
C ILE A 6 -15.16 7.88 54.40
N ASN A 7 -16.13 7.79 53.50
CA ASN A 7 -15.90 7.30 52.14
C ASN A 7 -14.99 8.30 51.40
N MET A 8 -13.92 7.78 50.80
CA MET A 8 -12.89 8.54 50.11
C MET A 8 -13.46 9.54 49.10
N LEU A 9 -12.88 10.74 49.12
CA LEU A 9 -13.07 11.79 48.14
C LEU A 9 -13.06 11.21 46.72
N GLY A 10 -14.16 11.44 46.01
CA GLY A 10 -14.49 10.82 44.74
C GLY A 10 -13.43 11.04 43.67
N TYR A 11 -12.73 9.95 43.34
CA TYR A 11 -12.28 9.72 41.99
C TYR A 11 -13.42 9.01 41.26
N THR A 12 -14.36 9.77 40.71
CA THR A 12 -15.24 9.20 39.68
C THR A 12 -14.33 8.91 38.49
N SER A 13 -14.08 7.61 38.26
CA SER A 13 -13.46 7.12 37.03
C SER A 13 -14.17 7.79 35.84
N ARG A 14 -13.46 8.60 35.07
CA ARG A 14 -13.99 9.12 33.80
C ARG A 14 -14.07 7.91 32.88
N GLU A 15 -15.28 7.40 32.66
CA GLU A 15 -15.52 6.43 31.62
C GLU A 15 -15.12 7.08 30.29
N VAL A 16 -14.03 6.59 29.69
CA VAL A 16 -13.63 6.94 28.34
C VAL A 16 -14.79 6.49 27.45
N PRO A 17 -15.38 7.38 26.62
CA PRO A 17 -16.48 6.98 25.74
C PRO A 17 -15.95 5.87 24.83
N LYS A 18 -16.49 4.66 24.99
CA LYS A 18 -16.25 3.57 24.05
C LYS A 18 -16.84 4.01 22.72
N SER A 19 -15.96 4.26 21.76
CA SER A 19 -16.34 4.52 20.38
C SER A 19 -16.84 3.20 19.78
N ASP A 20 -18.14 2.96 19.87
CA ASP A 20 -18.84 1.78 19.30
C ASP A 20 -18.96 1.82 17.76
N TYR A 21 -17.92 2.32 17.07
CA TYR A 21 -17.80 2.21 15.63
C TYR A 21 -16.82 1.07 15.28
N VAL A 22 -17.18 -0.16 15.62
CA VAL A 22 -16.64 -1.32 14.91
C VAL A 22 -17.41 -1.41 13.59
N THR A 23 -17.02 -0.59 12.62
CA THR A 23 -17.40 -0.88 11.24
C THR A 23 -16.76 -2.22 10.90
N PRO A 24 -17.52 -3.23 10.43
CA PRO A 24 -16.93 -4.45 9.94
C PRO A 24 -15.97 -4.03 8.81
N ILE A 25 -14.68 -4.25 9.02
CA ILE A 25 -13.66 -4.02 8.00
C ILE A 25 -14.08 -4.90 6.83
N ASN A 26 -14.65 -4.29 5.79
CA ASN A 26 -15.06 -5.07 4.64
C ASN A 26 -13.79 -5.43 3.86
N ASP A 27 -13.45 -6.72 3.83
CA ASP A 27 -12.31 -7.23 3.04
C ASP A 27 -12.30 -6.69 1.60
N SER A 28 -13.47 -6.37 1.06
CA SER A 28 -13.69 -5.78 -0.26
C SER A 28 -12.98 -4.44 -0.47
N SER A 29 -12.91 -3.56 0.55
CA SER A 29 -12.26 -2.24 0.39
C SER A 29 -10.75 -2.33 0.26
N PHE A 30 -10.12 -3.34 0.88
CA PHE A 30 -8.67 -3.60 0.70
C PHE A 30 -8.38 -4.39 -0.58
N LYS A 31 -9.29 -5.28 -0.99
CA LYS A 31 -9.15 -6.07 -2.23
C LYS A 31 -9.05 -5.20 -3.48
N ILE A 32 -9.79 -4.09 -3.56
CA ILE A 32 -9.76 -3.17 -4.72
C ILE A 32 -8.35 -2.59 -4.99
N PRO A 33 -7.72 -1.85 -4.04
CA PRO A 33 -6.40 -1.29 -4.25
C PRO A 33 -5.32 -2.38 -4.38
N PHE A 34 -5.50 -3.53 -3.71
CA PHE A 34 -4.61 -4.68 -3.88
C PHE A 34 -4.63 -5.23 -5.31
N ASN A 35 -5.82 -5.47 -5.87
CA ASN A 35 -5.97 -5.92 -7.25
C ASN A 35 -5.39 -4.90 -8.24
N ALA A 36 -5.65 -3.61 -8.02
CA ALA A 36 -5.09 -2.55 -8.85
C ALA A 36 -3.55 -2.56 -8.85
N ALA A 37 -2.92 -2.87 -7.71
CA ALA A 37 -1.46 -3.00 -7.65
C ALA A 37 -0.93 -4.26 -8.33
N LEU A 38 -1.69 -5.37 -8.31
CA LEU A 38 -1.35 -6.55 -9.10
C LEU A 38 -1.39 -6.24 -10.60
N ASP A 39 -2.38 -5.47 -11.04
CA ASP A 39 -2.47 -5.05 -12.44
C ASP A 39 -1.35 -4.09 -12.81
N LEU A 40 -0.97 -3.18 -11.90
CA LEU A 40 0.19 -2.30 -12.08
C LEU A 40 1.51 -3.08 -12.18
N LEU A 41 1.67 -4.13 -11.36
CA LEU A 41 2.83 -5.02 -11.42
C LEU A 41 2.92 -5.72 -12.78
N LYS A 42 1.80 -6.25 -13.31
CA LYS A 42 1.75 -6.84 -14.66
C LYS A 42 2.13 -5.82 -15.73
N ALA A 43 1.56 -4.62 -15.68
CA ALA A 43 1.88 -3.56 -16.63
C ALA A 43 3.36 -3.15 -16.59
N THR A 44 3.98 -3.17 -15.40
CA THR A 44 5.42 -2.93 -15.23
C THR A 44 6.24 -4.06 -15.86
N GLN A 45 5.86 -5.31 -15.62
CA GLN A 45 6.51 -6.47 -16.23
C GLN A 45 6.45 -6.43 -17.76
N ASP A 46 5.33 -6.01 -18.32
CA ASP A 46 5.17 -5.84 -19.77
C ASP A 46 6.09 -4.73 -20.30
N ALA A 47 6.20 -3.60 -19.59
CA ALA A 47 7.11 -2.52 -19.95
C ALA A 47 8.59 -2.95 -19.89
N GLU A 48 8.97 -3.71 -18.86
CA GLU A 48 10.32 -4.29 -18.71
C GLU A 48 10.64 -5.26 -19.86
N ASN A 49 9.69 -6.13 -20.22
CA ASN A 49 9.85 -7.06 -21.33
C ASN A 49 10.05 -6.34 -22.66
N ILE A 50 9.26 -5.29 -22.93
CA ILE A 50 9.39 -4.47 -24.14
C ILE A 50 10.76 -3.78 -24.17
N SER A 51 11.16 -3.14 -23.07
CA SER A 51 12.47 -2.48 -22.93
C SER A 51 13.62 -3.46 -23.15
N THR A 52 13.53 -4.66 -22.58
CA THR A 52 14.54 -5.73 -22.73
C THR A 52 14.63 -6.21 -24.17
N ASN A 53 13.50 -6.45 -24.83
CA ASN A 53 13.47 -6.86 -26.24
C ASN A 53 14.06 -5.79 -27.14
N MET A 54 13.66 -4.52 -26.97
CA MET A 54 14.24 -3.40 -27.73
C MET A 54 15.75 -3.26 -27.48
N THR A 55 16.19 -3.48 -26.23
CA THR A 55 17.62 -3.48 -25.89
C THR A 55 18.34 -4.60 -26.64
N TYR A 56 17.76 -5.80 -26.67
CA TYR A 56 18.32 -6.94 -27.38
C TYR A 56 18.39 -6.70 -28.90
N ASP A 57 17.32 -6.19 -29.51
CA ASP A 57 17.27 -5.86 -30.93
C ASP A 57 18.29 -4.77 -31.29
N PHE A 58 18.49 -3.81 -30.39
CA PHE A 58 19.50 -2.76 -30.52
C PHE A 58 20.92 -3.31 -30.44
N LEU A 59 21.21 -4.16 -29.46
CA LEU A 59 22.54 -4.77 -29.29
C LEU A 59 22.89 -5.76 -30.42
N THR A 60 21.90 -6.45 -30.98
CA THR A 60 22.08 -7.36 -32.11
C THR A 60 22.11 -6.65 -33.46
N GLY A 61 21.82 -5.34 -33.49
CA GLY A 61 21.76 -4.55 -34.72
C GLY A 61 20.55 -4.84 -35.60
N GLN A 62 19.54 -5.56 -35.09
CA GLN A 62 18.25 -5.73 -35.76
C GLN A 62 17.42 -4.44 -35.76
N ASN A 63 17.64 -3.58 -34.77
CA ASN A 63 17.00 -2.28 -34.63
C ASN A 63 18.07 -1.21 -34.31
N ASP A 64 18.02 -0.06 -34.95
CA ASP A 64 18.95 1.06 -34.74
C ASP A 64 18.29 2.26 -34.05
N ASN A 65 17.00 2.15 -33.70
CA ASN A 65 16.25 3.23 -33.07
C ASN A 65 16.54 3.33 -31.56
N ILE A 66 17.62 4.05 -31.23
CA ILE A 66 18.02 4.37 -29.86
C ILE A 66 17.01 5.26 -29.13
N HIS A 67 16.23 6.10 -29.85
CA HIS A 67 15.27 7.00 -29.22
C HIS A 67 14.11 6.23 -28.59
N ASP A 68 13.54 5.29 -29.34
CA ASP A 68 12.46 4.45 -28.84
C ASP A 68 12.94 3.53 -27.73
N LEU A 69 14.18 3.03 -27.83
CA LEU A 69 14.81 2.29 -26.74
C LEU A 69 14.92 3.12 -25.47
N MET A 70 15.42 4.36 -25.56
CA MET A 70 15.54 5.25 -24.40
C MET A 70 14.17 5.58 -23.80
N ILE A 71 13.14 5.80 -24.63
CA ILE A 71 11.76 6.02 -24.16
C ILE A 71 11.24 4.77 -23.43
N ALA A 72 11.44 3.58 -23.99
CA ALA A 72 11.01 2.33 -23.39
C ALA A 72 11.71 2.08 -22.05
N GLN A 73 13.01 2.31 -21.98
CA GLN A 73 13.81 2.20 -20.75
C GLN A 73 13.35 3.18 -19.68
N GLU A 74 13.17 4.45 -20.01
CA GLU A 74 12.71 5.48 -19.07
C GLU A 74 11.30 5.19 -18.56
N LYS A 75 10.40 4.78 -19.47
CA LYS A 75 9.04 4.35 -19.12
C LYS A 75 9.07 3.19 -18.14
N SER A 76 9.90 2.17 -18.41
CA SER A 76 10.04 1.00 -17.56
C SER A 76 10.57 1.36 -16.16
N SER A 77 11.64 2.15 -16.11
CA SER A 77 12.25 2.66 -14.88
C SER A 77 11.26 3.45 -14.02
N THR A 78 10.49 4.35 -14.66
CA THR A 78 9.45 5.15 -13.99
C THR A 78 8.31 4.27 -13.48
N MET A 79 7.84 3.31 -14.29
CA MET A 79 6.80 2.34 -13.89
C MET A 79 7.26 1.48 -12.71
N LEU A 80 8.47 0.94 -12.75
CA LEU A 80 9.04 0.13 -11.67
C LEU A 80 9.12 0.93 -10.36
N SER A 81 9.64 2.15 -10.43
CA SER A 81 9.72 3.05 -9.29
C SER A 81 8.34 3.38 -8.71
N PHE A 82 7.34 3.56 -9.57
CA PHE A 82 5.97 3.79 -9.14
C PHE A 82 5.35 2.53 -8.49
N THR A 83 5.54 1.37 -9.09
CA THR A 83 5.08 0.07 -8.56
C THR A 83 5.68 -0.23 -7.19
N MET A 84 6.98 0.01 -6.99
CA MET A 84 7.64 -0.14 -5.69
C MET A 84 7.01 0.76 -4.62
N LYS A 85 6.67 2.01 -4.98
CA LYS A 85 5.97 2.93 -4.07
C LYS A 85 4.57 2.41 -3.72
N VAL A 86 3.80 1.96 -4.71
CA VAL A 86 2.46 1.40 -4.50
C VAL A 86 2.51 0.14 -3.63
N GLN A 87 3.41 -0.80 -3.93
CA GLN A 87 3.64 -2.00 -3.13
C GLN A 87 3.93 -1.65 -1.67
N SER A 88 4.86 -0.72 -1.44
CA SER A 88 5.22 -0.27 -0.09
C SER A 88 4.01 0.31 0.64
N LYS A 89 3.20 1.14 -0.04
CA LYS A 89 2.00 1.75 0.55
C LYS A 89 0.92 0.73 0.89
N ILE A 90 0.73 -0.29 0.06
CA ILE A 90 -0.21 -1.38 0.35
C ILE A 90 0.24 -2.19 1.56
N MET A 91 1.54 -2.48 1.68
CA MET A 91 2.09 -3.15 2.85
C MET A 91 1.89 -2.32 4.13
N THR A 92 2.09 -1.00 4.05
CA THR A 92 1.78 -0.09 5.16
C THR A 92 0.30 -0.13 5.53
N ALA A 93 -0.60 0.01 4.54
CA ALA A 93 -2.05 -0.02 4.78
C ALA A 93 -2.51 -1.34 5.42
N TYR A 94 -2.00 -2.48 4.94
CA TYR A 94 -2.26 -3.78 5.54
C TYR A 94 -1.84 -3.84 7.02
N ASN A 95 -0.62 -3.36 7.32
CA ASN A 95 -0.11 -3.31 8.68
C ASN A 95 -0.91 -2.36 9.59
N GLU A 96 -1.43 -1.26 9.05
CA GLU A 96 -2.30 -0.33 9.79
C GLU A 96 -3.66 -0.95 10.10
N ILE A 97 -4.28 -1.65 9.13
CA ILE A 97 -5.57 -2.34 9.31
C ILE A 97 -5.50 -3.34 10.47
N ILE A 98 -4.41 -4.12 10.56
CA ILE A 98 -4.23 -5.11 11.64
C ILE A 98 -4.00 -4.47 13.01
N LYS A 99 -3.41 -3.27 13.04
CA LYS A 99 -3.10 -2.56 14.30
C LYS A 99 -4.33 -1.88 14.91
N ILE A 100 -5.43 -1.74 14.18
CA ILE A 100 -6.68 -1.24 14.75
C ILE A 100 -7.18 -2.30 15.76
N PRO A 101 -7.23 -1.97 17.06
CA PRO A 101 -7.77 -2.91 18.03
C PRO A 101 -9.24 -3.17 17.70
N VAL A 102 -9.62 -4.44 17.71
CA VAL A 102 -11.02 -4.90 17.62
C VAL A 102 -11.81 -4.51 18.86
#